data_AF-A0A4P6JUC3-F1
#
_entry.id   AF-A0A4P6JUC3-F1
#
_cell.length_a   1.000
_cell.length_b   1.000
_cell.length_c   1.000
_cell.angle_alpha   90.00
_cell.angle_beta   90.00
_cell.angle_gamma   90.00
#
_symmetry.space_group_name_H-M   'P 1'
#
loop_
_entity.id
_entity.type
_entity.pdbx_description
1 polymer ?
#
loop_
_entity_poly.entity_id
_entity_poly.type
_entity_poly.pdbx_seq_one_letter_code
_entity_poly.pdbx_strand_id
1 'polypeptide(L)'
;MKRSLLSRLRTNGAYYIVSALLLLLGVPLYQFFVLTPQGYNIALSQANVDHFAPYLSWISNHSLQFILYRGLLTLAFVLLFTFPFSLYRIIVAQELMAQEEEAEQADEGEDDEQTDNALDGDEEEAEAEEEEQAADDEGNENVLPPHPWRGKGFAVLAAWAGIFGISAYVLGTIASTLHVLIVSRGFTPGSAVPGSFATLTTIFSIITNTVGTGLLALSALFFGVMIARRGMRLWPGIWVVFSYVGMLVAALGCGSAVAVASTPTGQSLLTTPATICFALWALWLGIMQVRLKPE
;
A
#
# COMPACT_ATOMS: atom_id res chain seq x y z
N MET A 1 -23.12 11.15 16.85
CA MET A 1 -23.61 10.07 15.96
C MET A 1 -22.45 9.16 15.55
N LYS A 2 -22.43 7.90 15.99
CA LYS A 2 -21.43 6.91 15.55
C LYS A 2 -21.78 6.49 14.12
N ARG A 3 -21.01 6.94 13.13
CA ARG A 3 -21.12 6.46 11.74
C ARG A 3 -20.83 4.95 11.71
N SER A 4 -21.70 4.15 11.08
CA SER A 4 -21.47 2.71 10.91
C SER A 4 -20.18 2.44 10.12
N LEU A 5 -19.55 1.29 10.36
CA LEU A 5 -18.29 0.91 9.72
C LEU A 5 -18.42 0.90 8.18
N LEU A 6 -19.55 0.44 7.65
CA LEU A 6 -19.90 0.47 6.23
C LEU A 6 -19.91 1.89 5.66
N SER A 7 -20.56 2.85 6.35
CA SER A 7 -20.60 4.24 5.89
C SER A 7 -19.21 4.88 5.83
N ARG A 8 -18.31 4.50 6.75
CA ARG A 8 -16.91 4.96 6.76
C ARG A 8 -16.11 4.36 5.60
N LEU A 9 -16.22 3.06 5.36
CA LEU A 9 -15.58 2.41 4.21
C LEU A 9 -16.05 3.02 2.88
N ARG A 10 -17.35 3.28 2.72
CA ARG A 10 -17.89 3.93 1.52
C ARG A 10 -17.34 5.34 1.31
N THR A 11 -17.28 6.14 2.38
CA THR A 11 -16.73 7.51 2.32
C THR A 11 -15.24 7.47 1.96
N ASN A 12 -14.48 6.55 2.57
CA ASN A 12 -13.08 6.33 2.26
C ASN A 12 -12.87 5.90 0.81
N GLY A 13 -13.72 5.01 0.30
CA GLY A 13 -13.70 4.57 -1.09
C GLY A 13 -13.84 5.73 -2.08
N ALA A 14 -14.66 6.73 -1.77
CA ALA A 14 -14.77 7.94 -2.58
C ALA A 14 -13.45 8.74 -2.60
N TYR A 15 -12.77 8.88 -1.45
CA TYR A 15 -11.45 9.52 -1.41
C TYR A 15 -10.40 8.74 -2.22
N TYR A 16 -10.45 7.40 -2.20
CA TYR A 16 -9.53 6.58 -2.97
C TYR A 16 -9.76 6.71 -4.48
N ILE A 17 -11.01 6.81 -4.91
CA ILE A 17 -11.35 7.09 -6.32
C ILE A 17 -10.80 8.46 -6.72
N VAL A 18 -11.06 9.51 -5.93
CA VAL A 18 -10.55 10.85 -6.22
C VAL A 18 -9.03 10.86 -6.28
N SER A 19 -8.36 10.24 -5.31
CA SER A 19 -6.90 10.09 -5.34
C SER A 19 -6.40 9.40 -6.59
N ALA A 20 -6.98 8.25 -6.94
CA ALA A 20 -6.54 7.49 -8.09
C ALA A 20 -6.74 8.27 -9.39
N LEU A 21 -7.86 8.98 -9.52
CA LEU A 21 -8.09 9.88 -10.66
C LEU A 21 -7.10 11.05 -10.71
N LEU A 22 -6.71 11.59 -9.55
CA LEU A 22 -5.65 12.60 -9.48
C LEU A 22 -4.32 12.03 -9.96
N LEU A 23 -3.93 10.82 -9.55
CA LEU A 23 -2.68 10.19 -9.98
C LEU A 23 -2.69 9.78 -11.46
N LEU A 24 -3.81 9.27 -11.96
CA LEU A 24 -3.92 8.77 -13.34
C LEU A 24 -4.14 9.87 -14.37
N LEU A 25 -4.92 10.90 -14.02
CA LEU A 25 -5.34 11.95 -14.95
C LEU A 25 -4.93 13.33 -14.45
N GLY A 26 -5.24 13.69 -13.20
CA GLY A 26 -5.02 15.05 -12.70
C GLY A 26 -3.57 15.53 -12.83
N VAL A 27 -2.62 14.77 -12.27
CA VAL A 27 -1.20 15.09 -12.27
C VAL A 27 -0.61 15.01 -13.70
N PRO A 28 -0.82 13.93 -14.48
CA PRO A 28 -0.30 13.87 -15.86
C PRO A 28 -0.87 14.96 -16.78
N LEU A 29 -2.18 15.25 -16.71
CA LEU A 29 -2.79 16.30 -17.54
C LEU A 29 -2.28 17.68 -17.14
N TYR A 30 -2.09 17.95 -15.85
CA TYR A 30 -1.48 19.19 -15.39
C TYR A 30 -0.05 19.33 -15.91
N GLN A 31 0.74 18.26 -15.84
CA GLN A 31 2.10 18.27 -16.38
C GLN A 31 2.11 18.49 -17.90
N PHE A 32 1.19 17.86 -18.63
CA PHE A 32 1.13 17.97 -20.09
C PHE A 32 0.65 19.34 -20.56
N PHE A 33 -0.43 19.88 -19.99
CA PHE A 33 -1.04 21.13 -20.45
C PHE A 33 -0.46 22.39 -19.83
N VAL A 34 0.09 22.31 -18.61
CA VAL A 34 0.56 23.51 -17.88
C VAL A 34 2.09 23.54 -17.81
N LEU A 35 2.72 22.44 -17.37
CA LEU A 35 4.17 22.44 -17.12
C LEU A 35 5.00 22.29 -18.41
N THR A 36 4.61 21.39 -19.30
CA THR A 36 5.37 21.07 -20.51
C THR A 36 5.51 22.27 -21.45
N PRO A 37 4.46 23.06 -21.75
CA PRO A 37 4.59 24.25 -22.60
C PRO A 37 5.51 25.33 -22.00
N GLN A 38 5.68 25.34 -20.67
CA GLN A 38 6.56 26.26 -19.96
C GLN A 38 8.02 25.75 -19.90
N GLY A 39 8.35 24.63 -20.55
CA GLY A 39 9.70 24.09 -20.60
C GLY A 39 10.12 23.24 -19.39
N TYR A 40 9.17 22.81 -18.54
CA TYR A 40 9.47 22.03 -17.34
C TYR A 40 10.27 20.75 -17.62
N ASN A 41 9.92 20.00 -18.66
CA ASN A 41 10.61 18.75 -18.98
C ASN A 41 12.08 18.97 -19.38
N ILE A 42 12.39 20.11 -20.00
CA ILE A 42 13.76 20.50 -20.35
C ILE A 42 14.53 20.88 -19.08
N ALA A 43 13.91 21.64 -18.19
CA ALA A 43 14.51 22.00 -16.92
C ALA A 43 14.77 20.77 -16.03
N LEU A 44 13.82 19.82 -15.99
CA LEU A 44 13.92 18.58 -15.24
C LEU A 44 14.98 17.63 -15.82
N SER A 45 15.09 17.50 -17.15
CA SER A 45 16.08 16.62 -17.76
C SER A 45 17.51 17.07 -17.48
N GLN A 46 17.75 18.39 -17.38
CA GLN A 46 19.05 18.93 -16.96
C GLN A 46 19.37 18.59 -15.50
N ALA A 47 18.39 18.70 -14.59
CA ALA A 47 18.57 18.33 -13.19
C ALA A 47 18.93 16.85 -13.00
N ASN A 48 18.42 15.96 -13.87
CA ASN A 48 18.73 14.52 -13.82
C ASN A 48 20.19 14.20 -14.18
N VAL A 49 20.92 15.13 -14.81
CA VAL A 49 22.36 15.01 -15.14
C VAL A 49 23.17 15.98 -14.27
N ASP A 50 22.69 16.24 -13.05
CA ASP A 50 23.30 17.11 -12.04
C ASP A 50 23.48 18.59 -12.45
N HIS A 51 22.84 19.02 -13.55
CA HIS A 51 22.79 20.41 -13.98
C HIS A 51 21.56 21.10 -13.38
N PHE A 52 21.69 21.55 -12.13
CA PHE A 52 20.55 22.10 -11.36
C PHE A 52 20.20 23.57 -11.67
N ALA A 53 21.11 24.35 -12.25
CA ALA A 53 20.87 25.78 -12.49
C ALA A 53 19.67 26.07 -13.41
N PRO A 54 19.47 25.37 -14.55
CA PRO A 54 18.26 25.54 -15.37
C PRO A 54 16.97 25.19 -14.60
N TYR A 55 17.02 24.16 -13.75
CA TYR A 55 15.89 23.74 -12.93
C TYR A 55 15.52 24.78 -11.88
N LEU A 56 16.50 25.30 -11.13
CA LEU A 56 16.28 26.34 -10.13
C LEU A 56 15.80 27.66 -10.76
N SER A 57 16.37 28.04 -11.90
CA SER A 57 15.93 29.21 -12.67
C SER A 57 14.47 29.05 -13.15
N TRP A 58 14.11 27.86 -13.64
CA TRP A 58 12.73 27.59 -14.07
C TRP A 58 11.73 27.73 -12.91
N ILE A 59 12.06 27.19 -11.74
CA ILE A 59 11.19 27.25 -10.55
C ILE A 59 11.07 28.68 -10.01
N SER A 60 12.16 29.45 -10.05
CA SER A 60 12.14 30.88 -9.70
C SER A 60 11.06 31.63 -10.49
N ASN A 61 10.97 31.34 -11.79
CA ASN A 61 10.03 31.99 -12.72
C ASN A 61 8.61 31.37 -12.70
N HIS A 62 8.47 30.10 -12.29
CA HIS A 62 7.21 29.35 -12.35
C HIS A 62 6.83 28.71 -11.01
N SER A 63 7.10 29.42 -9.92
CA SER A 63 6.94 28.90 -8.55
C SER A 63 5.51 28.45 -8.24
N LEU A 64 4.50 29.21 -8.69
CA LEU A 64 3.10 28.85 -8.50
C LEU A 64 2.74 27.55 -9.23
N GLN A 65 3.18 27.41 -10.49
CA GLN A 65 2.91 26.20 -11.28
C GLN A 65 3.56 24.97 -10.64
N PHE A 66 4.76 25.13 -10.10
CA PHE A 66 5.47 24.08 -9.37
C PHE A 66 4.76 23.71 -8.06
N ILE A 67 4.32 24.70 -7.27
CA ILE A 67 3.56 24.48 -6.02
C ILE A 67 2.26 23.73 -6.30
N LEU A 68 1.50 24.15 -7.33
CA LEU A 68 0.25 23.50 -7.68
C LEU A 68 0.47 22.05 -8.12
N TYR A 69 1.49 21.78 -8.93
CA TYR A 69 1.87 20.42 -9.32
C TYR A 69 2.20 19.54 -8.10
N ARG A 70 3.07 20.04 -7.21
CA ARG A 70 3.45 19.31 -6.00
C ARG A 70 2.27 19.14 -5.04
N GLY A 71 1.42 20.16 -4.92
CA GLY A 71 0.20 20.13 -4.12
C GLY A 71 -0.81 19.09 -4.60
N LEU A 72 -1.01 18.96 -5.92
CA LEU A 72 -1.87 17.92 -6.51
C LEU A 72 -1.35 16.51 -6.18
N LEU A 73 -0.03 16.30 -6.34
CA LEU A 73 0.61 15.02 -6.02
C LEU A 73 0.49 14.69 -4.53
N THR A 74 0.81 15.64 -3.66
CA THR A 74 0.68 15.47 -2.20
C THR A 74 -0.77 15.21 -1.79
N LEU A 75 -1.73 15.95 -2.35
CA LEU A 75 -3.15 15.77 -2.05
C LEU A 75 -3.63 14.36 -2.40
N ALA A 76 -3.19 13.82 -3.55
CA ALA A 76 -3.53 12.44 -3.93
C ALA A 76 -3.08 11.43 -2.85
N PHE A 77 -1.82 11.48 -2.42
CA PHE A 77 -1.33 10.56 -1.38
C PHE A 77 -1.97 10.79 -0.01
N VAL A 78 -2.32 12.04 0.36
CA VAL A 78 -3.04 12.34 1.60
C VAL A 78 -4.45 11.71 1.60
N LEU A 79 -5.14 11.72 0.47
CA LEU A 79 -6.45 11.07 0.33
C LEU A 79 -6.38 9.54 0.49
N LEU A 80 -5.22 8.93 0.28
CA LEU A 80 -4.97 7.50 0.49
C LEU A 80 -4.52 7.18 1.93
N PHE A 81 -4.43 8.15 2.84
CA PHE A 81 -3.86 7.91 4.17
C PHE A 81 -4.56 6.78 4.95
N THR A 82 -5.89 6.65 4.80
CA THR A 82 -6.67 5.58 5.44
C THR A 82 -6.70 4.26 4.67
N PHE A 83 -6.09 4.22 3.47
CA PHE A 83 -6.12 3.08 2.56
C PHE A 83 -5.58 1.80 3.21
N PRO A 84 -4.38 1.79 3.84
CA PRO A 84 -3.81 0.58 4.41
C PRO A 84 -4.69 0.00 5.54
N PHE A 85 -5.23 0.85 6.41
CA PHE A 85 -6.12 0.40 7.48
C PHE A 85 -7.50 -0.06 6.96
N SER A 86 -7.96 0.47 5.84
CA SER A 86 -9.23 0.01 5.25
C SER A 86 -9.07 -1.41 4.69
N LEU A 87 -7.96 -1.69 4.00
CA LEU A 87 -7.64 -3.07 3.57
C LEU A 87 -7.45 -4.02 4.75
N TYR A 88 -6.68 -3.60 5.75
CA TYR A 88 -6.48 -4.37 6.97
C TYR A 88 -7.81 -4.79 7.61
N ARG A 89 -8.74 -3.84 7.79
CA ARG A 89 -10.06 -4.13 8.39
C ARG A 89 -10.89 -5.10 7.55
N ILE A 90 -10.84 -4.99 6.22
CA ILE A 90 -11.56 -5.89 5.33
C ILE A 90 -10.98 -7.31 5.45
N ILE A 91 -9.66 -7.44 5.42
CA ILE A 91 -8.98 -8.74 5.52
C ILE A 91 -9.24 -9.40 6.87
N VAL A 92 -9.08 -8.66 7.97
CA VAL A 92 -9.34 -9.19 9.31
C VAL A 92 -10.81 -9.58 9.48
N ALA A 93 -11.76 -8.78 8.97
CA ALA A 93 -13.18 -9.13 9.04
C ALA A 93 -13.49 -10.44 8.29
N GLN A 94 -12.91 -10.64 7.11
CA GLN A 94 -13.09 -11.89 6.35
C GLN A 94 -12.42 -13.08 7.03
N GLU A 95 -11.23 -12.89 7.61
CA GLU A 95 -10.57 -13.96 8.37
C GLU A 95 -11.35 -14.35 9.64
N LEU A 96 -12.01 -13.40 10.31
CA LEU A 96 -12.83 -13.69 11.50
C LEU A 96 -14.10 -14.46 11.13
N MET A 97 -14.83 -14.04 10.08
CA MET A 97 -16.03 -14.76 9.63
C MET A 97 -15.70 -16.19 9.21
N ALA A 98 -14.55 -16.40 8.55
CA ALA A 98 -14.08 -17.74 8.21
C ALA A 98 -13.80 -18.63 9.43
N GLN A 99 -13.27 -18.02 10.50
CA GLN A 99 -13.00 -18.75 11.74
C GLN A 99 -14.30 -19.14 12.45
N GLU A 100 -15.32 -18.29 12.41
CA GLU A 100 -16.65 -18.59 12.94
C GLU A 100 -17.32 -19.70 12.13
N GLU A 101 -17.31 -19.62 10.79
CA GLU A 101 -17.86 -20.67 9.91
C GLU A 101 -17.13 -22.02 10.04
N GLU A 102 -15.79 -22.01 10.17
CA GLU A 102 -14.99 -23.22 10.39
C GLU A 102 -15.26 -23.84 11.78
N ALA A 103 -15.56 -23.02 12.80
CA ALA A 103 -15.89 -23.50 14.14
C ALA A 103 -17.32 -24.06 14.22
N GLU A 104 -18.30 -23.40 13.59
CA GLU A 104 -19.68 -23.88 13.50
C GLU A 104 -19.75 -25.24 12.76
N GLN A 105 -18.97 -25.41 11.68
CA GLN A 105 -18.91 -26.68 10.95
C GLN A 105 -18.21 -27.81 11.72
N ALA A 106 -17.31 -27.49 12.64
CA ALA A 106 -16.65 -28.49 13.49
C ALA A 106 -17.60 -28.98 14.58
N ASP A 107 -18.38 -28.07 15.18
CA ASP A 107 -19.40 -28.39 16.20
C ASP A 107 -20.57 -29.21 15.60
N GLU A 108 -20.99 -28.90 14.37
CA GLU A 108 -22.04 -29.67 13.67
C GLU A 108 -21.57 -31.05 13.17
N GLY A 109 -20.27 -31.30 13.08
CA GLY A 109 -19.69 -32.57 12.61
C GLY A 109 -19.47 -33.62 13.70
N GLU A 110 -19.49 -33.22 14.98
CA GLU A 110 -19.30 -34.13 16.13
C GLU A 110 -20.60 -34.83 16.57
N ASP A 111 -21.78 -34.34 16.13
CA ASP A 111 -23.09 -34.92 16.50
C ASP A 111 -23.58 -36.05 15.55
N ASP A 112 -22.94 -36.27 14.39
CA ASP A 112 -23.40 -37.24 13.37
C ASP A 112 -22.57 -38.55 13.29
N GLU A 113 -21.52 -38.72 14.11
CA GLU A 113 -20.71 -39.96 14.17
C GLU A 113 -21.05 -40.87 15.37
N GLN A 114 -22.28 -40.80 15.90
CA GLN A 114 -22.72 -41.67 17.00
C GLN A 114 -23.98 -42.50 16.69
N THR A 115 -24.05 -43.11 15.52
CA THR A 115 -24.95 -44.26 15.30
C THR A 115 -24.33 -45.32 14.38
N ASP A 116 -24.38 -46.55 14.88
CA ASP A 116 -24.22 -47.84 14.19
C ASP A 116 -22.81 -48.45 14.00
N ASN A 117 -22.32 -49.16 15.02
CA ASN A 117 -22.39 -50.64 15.03
C ASN A 117 -21.75 -51.23 16.30
N ALA A 118 -22.59 -51.77 17.17
CA ALA A 118 -22.20 -52.80 18.12
C ALA A 118 -22.50 -54.17 17.50
N LEU A 119 -21.50 -55.05 17.39
CA LEU A 119 -21.50 -56.44 17.89
C LEU A 119 -20.40 -57.32 17.25
N ASP A 120 -19.58 -57.87 18.15
CA ASP A 120 -18.88 -59.17 18.15
C ASP A 120 -17.73 -59.49 17.19
N GLY A 121 -16.56 -59.79 17.79
CA GLY A 121 -15.72 -60.93 17.36
C GLY A 121 -14.20 -60.72 17.31
N ASP A 122 -13.55 -60.91 18.46
CA ASP A 122 -12.22 -61.51 18.71
C ASP A 122 -10.92 -61.09 17.97
N GLU A 123 -9.96 -60.73 18.82
CA GLU A 123 -8.52 -61.06 18.82
C GLU A 123 -7.51 -60.34 17.88
N GLU A 124 -6.74 -59.45 18.54
CA GLU A 124 -5.29 -59.18 18.45
C GLU A 124 -4.64 -58.98 17.06
N GLU A 125 -4.21 -57.75 16.78
CA GLU A 125 -2.78 -57.41 16.66
C GLU A 125 -2.57 -55.88 16.66
N ALA A 126 -1.58 -55.45 17.45
CA ALA A 126 -1.25 -54.07 17.76
C ALA A 126 -0.56 -53.33 16.61
N GLU A 127 -0.79 -52.02 16.48
CA GLU A 127 0.27 -50.99 16.36
C GLU A 127 -0.32 -49.56 16.31
N ALA A 128 -0.04 -48.82 17.39
CA ALA A 128 0.16 -47.38 17.54
C ALA A 128 -0.59 -46.36 16.64
N GLU A 129 -1.51 -45.59 17.24
CA GLU A 129 -1.45 -44.12 17.37
C GLU A 129 -2.80 -43.59 17.91
N GLU A 130 -2.99 -43.65 19.22
CA GLU A 130 -3.97 -42.83 19.95
C GLU A 130 -3.24 -42.16 21.12
N GLU A 131 -2.99 -40.86 20.99
CA GLU A 131 -2.97 -39.92 22.10
C GLU A 131 -2.96 -38.50 21.53
N GLU A 132 -4.16 -37.90 21.42
CA GLU A 132 -4.43 -36.56 21.96
C GLU A 132 -5.94 -36.32 21.88
N GLN A 133 -6.68 -36.97 22.79
CA GLN A 133 -8.01 -36.52 23.19
C GLN A 133 -7.89 -35.24 24.01
N ALA A 134 -8.85 -34.36 23.75
CA ALA A 134 -9.15 -33.16 24.51
C ALA A 134 -9.10 -33.35 26.04
N ALA A 135 -8.40 -32.45 26.73
CA ALA A 135 -8.92 -31.69 27.87
C ALA A 135 -7.81 -30.82 28.50
N ASP A 136 -8.23 -29.66 29.00
CA ASP A 136 -7.53 -28.78 29.94
C ASP A 136 -6.38 -27.90 29.43
N ASP A 137 -6.70 -26.63 29.15
CA ASP A 137 -6.00 -25.53 29.85
C ASP A 137 -6.89 -24.27 29.95
N GLU A 138 -7.97 -24.38 30.74
CA GLU A 138 -8.39 -23.23 31.55
C GLU A 138 -7.24 -22.92 32.54
N GLY A 139 -6.29 -22.06 32.17
CA GLY A 139 -5.30 -21.62 33.16
C GLY A 139 -3.92 -21.16 32.72
N ASN A 140 -3.59 -21.08 31.42
CA ASN A 140 -2.25 -20.67 31.01
C ASN A 140 -2.29 -19.49 30.04
N GLU A 141 -2.18 -18.28 30.60
CA GLU A 141 -2.16 -16.99 29.90
C GLU A 141 -1.00 -16.82 28.88
N ASN A 142 -0.19 -17.85 28.63
CA ASN A 142 1.01 -17.80 27.79
C ASN A 142 1.11 -18.92 26.73
N VAL A 143 0.03 -19.64 26.41
CA VAL A 143 0.04 -20.53 25.24
C VAL A 143 -0.20 -19.70 23.98
N LEU A 144 0.88 -19.36 23.27
CA LEU A 144 0.79 -18.79 21.93
C LEU A 144 -0.03 -19.77 21.07
N PRO A 145 -1.07 -19.31 20.33
CA PRO A 145 -1.85 -20.20 19.47
C PRO A 145 -0.90 -20.93 18.50
N PRO A 146 -1.22 -22.16 18.05
CA PRO A 146 -0.30 -23.06 17.34
C PRO A 146 0.33 -22.46 16.06
N HIS A 147 -0.19 -21.33 15.58
CA HIS A 147 0.47 -20.50 14.57
C HIS A 147 0.32 -19.00 14.85
N PRO A 148 1.16 -18.39 15.71
CA PRO A 148 1.07 -16.96 16.02
C PRO A 148 1.42 -16.06 14.82
N TRP A 149 2.07 -16.62 13.79
CA TRP A 149 2.37 -15.98 12.51
C TRP A 149 1.24 -16.12 11.45
N ARG A 150 0.11 -16.78 11.75
CA ARG A 150 -1.03 -16.88 10.82
C ARG A 150 -1.76 -15.53 10.71
N GLY A 151 -1.56 -14.84 9.58
CA GLY A 151 -2.46 -13.80 9.03
C GLY A 151 -2.46 -12.45 9.75
N LYS A 152 -2.88 -12.42 11.01
CA LYS A 152 -3.17 -11.18 11.75
C LYS A 152 -1.93 -10.28 11.93
N GLY A 153 -0.77 -10.86 12.28
CA GLY A 153 0.48 -10.11 12.45
C GLY A 153 0.99 -9.46 11.16
N PHE A 154 0.95 -10.19 10.05
CA PHE A 154 1.33 -9.65 8.73
C PHE A 154 0.37 -8.57 8.24
N ALA A 155 -0.93 -8.69 8.55
CA ALA A 155 -1.91 -7.67 8.21
C ALA A 155 -1.66 -6.35 8.96
N VAL A 156 -1.28 -6.43 10.23
CA VAL A 156 -0.89 -5.27 11.03
C VAL A 156 0.38 -4.62 10.49
N LEU A 157 1.42 -5.43 10.21
CA LEU A 157 2.66 -4.94 9.60
C LEU A 157 2.41 -4.28 8.24
N ALA A 158 1.55 -4.87 7.40
CA ALA A 158 1.16 -4.31 6.12
C ALA A 158 0.49 -2.94 6.27
N ALA A 159 -0.42 -2.80 7.24
CA ALA A 159 -1.11 -1.53 7.50
C ALA A 159 -0.14 -0.43 7.93
N TRP A 160 0.74 -0.74 8.87
CA TRP A 160 1.74 0.21 9.38
C TRP A 160 2.79 0.57 8.32
N ALA A 161 3.31 -0.42 7.58
CA ALA A 161 4.20 -0.18 6.46
C ALA A 161 3.55 0.77 5.43
N GLY A 162 2.27 0.56 5.10
CA GLY A 162 1.56 1.44 4.18
C GLY A 162 1.47 2.87 4.69
N ILE A 163 1.16 3.07 5.98
CA ILE A 163 1.03 4.41 6.57
C ILE A 163 2.36 5.12 6.68
N PHE A 164 3.39 4.44 7.15
CA PHE A 164 4.73 5.00 7.20
C PHE A 164 5.24 5.31 5.78
N GLY A 165 4.91 4.47 4.80
CA GLY A 165 5.21 4.72 3.39
C GLY A 165 4.54 5.99 2.85
N ILE A 166 3.23 6.14 3.05
CA ILE A 166 2.49 7.36 2.66
C ILE A 166 3.03 8.59 3.40
N SER A 167 3.29 8.46 4.70
CA SER A 167 3.80 9.57 5.53
C SER A 167 5.17 10.02 5.06
N ALA A 168 6.10 9.08 4.83
CA ALA A 168 7.44 9.37 4.32
C ALA A 168 7.37 10.01 2.92
N TYR A 169 6.50 9.51 2.04
CA TYR A 169 6.29 10.08 0.72
C TYR A 169 5.78 11.53 0.79
N VAL A 170 4.75 11.79 1.59
CA VAL A 170 4.14 13.11 1.75
C VAL A 170 5.13 14.10 2.38
N LEU A 171 5.75 13.73 3.50
CA LEU A 171 6.71 14.58 4.19
C LEU A 171 7.96 14.84 3.34
N GLY A 172 8.49 13.82 2.67
CA GLY A 172 9.61 13.94 1.75
C GLY A 172 9.30 14.88 0.58
N THR A 173 8.11 14.76 0.00
CA THR A 173 7.66 15.64 -1.10
C THR A 173 7.50 17.09 -0.64
N ILE A 174 6.89 17.31 0.52
CA ILE A 174 6.71 18.66 1.09
C ILE A 174 8.07 19.28 1.42
N ALA A 175 8.95 18.55 2.11
CA ALA A 175 10.29 19.02 2.47
C ALA A 175 11.13 19.36 1.22
N SER A 176 11.11 18.49 0.21
CA SER A 176 11.75 18.72 -1.09
C SER A 176 11.22 19.98 -1.76
N THR A 177 9.89 20.14 -1.80
CA THR A 177 9.23 21.28 -2.43
C THR A 177 9.62 22.59 -1.75
N LEU A 178 9.58 22.63 -0.41
CA LEU A 178 9.98 23.80 0.38
C LEU A 178 11.45 24.14 0.19
N HIS A 179 12.34 23.14 0.26
CA HIS A 179 13.77 23.35 0.06
C HIS A 179 14.07 23.95 -1.32
N VAL A 180 13.52 23.36 -2.37
CA VAL A 180 13.73 23.81 -3.75
C VAL A 180 13.14 25.20 -3.97
N LEU A 181 11.96 25.51 -3.41
CA LEU A 181 11.37 26.85 -3.49
C LEU A 181 12.26 27.90 -2.81
N ILE A 182 12.79 27.61 -1.62
CA ILE A 182 13.68 28.52 -0.90
C ILE A 182 14.95 28.80 -1.71
N VAL A 183 15.60 27.74 -2.23
CA VAL A 183 16.85 27.88 -3.00
C VAL A 183 16.61 28.56 -4.35
N SER A 184 15.45 28.32 -4.98
CA SER A 184 15.11 28.92 -6.27
C SER A 184 14.71 30.39 -6.18
N ARG A 185 14.39 30.92 -4.99
CA ARG A 185 13.85 32.27 -4.84
C ARG A 185 14.85 33.33 -5.33
N GLY A 186 14.54 33.98 -6.45
CA GLY A 186 15.41 34.99 -7.06
C GLY A 186 16.65 34.39 -7.74
N PHE A 187 16.67 33.07 -7.98
CA PHE A 187 17.75 32.40 -8.70
C PHE A 187 17.78 32.84 -10.16
N THR A 188 18.97 33.13 -10.67
CA THR A 188 19.20 33.52 -12.08
C THR A 188 20.25 32.59 -12.71
N PRO A 189 20.35 32.50 -14.05
CA PRO A 189 21.32 31.61 -14.71
C PRO A 189 22.80 31.85 -14.33
N GLY A 190 23.15 33.04 -13.84
CA GLY A 190 24.49 33.37 -13.34
C GLY A 190 24.70 33.09 -11.85
N SER A 191 23.65 32.67 -11.13
CA SER A 191 23.72 32.35 -9.70
C SER A 191 24.44 31.02 -9.49
N ALA A 192 25.37 30.97 -8.53
CA ALA A 192 25.99 29.72 -8.12
C ALA A 192 24.97 28.83 -7.39
N VAL A 193 24.94 27.54 -7.74
CA VAL A 193 24.13 26.54 -7.03
C VAL A 193 24.76 26.28 -5.66
N PRO A 194 23.99 26.31 -4.55
CA PRO A 194 24.52 25.97 -3.24
C PRO A 194 25.14 24.57 -3.23
N GLY A 195 26.33 24.41 -2.64
CA GLY A 195 27.05 23.13 -2.63
C GLY A 195 26.30 21.97 -1.95
N SER A 196 25.37 22.28 -1.03
CA SER A 196 24.53 21.28 -0.37
C SER A 196 23.27 20.88 -1.15
N PHE A 197 22.97 21.56 -2.27
CA PHE A 197 21.71 21.37 -3.01
C PHE A 197 21.56 19.95 -3.55
N ALA A 198 22.61 19.42 -4.18
CA ALA A 198 22.61 18.07 -4.72
C ALA A 198 22.37 17.04 -3.60
N THR A 199 23.15 17.11 -2.52
CA THR A 199 23.06 16.20 -1.38
C THR A 199 21.66 16.20 -0.74
N LEU A 200 21.08 17.37 -0.50
CA LEU A 200 19.74 17.47 0.09
C LEU A 200 18.67 16.94 -0.86
N THR A 201 18.78 17.23 -2.16
CA THR A 201 17.84 16.72 -3.18
C THR A 201 17.91 15.19 -3.27
N THR A 202 19.11 14.61 -3.20
CA THR A 202 19.32 13.16 -3.12
C THR A 202 18.66 12.56 -1.87
N ILE A 203 18.85 13.16 -0.69
CA ILE A 203 18.22 12.71 0.57
C ILE A 203 16.69 12.71 0.43
N PHE A 204 16.11 13.78 -0.12
CA PHE A 204 14.65 13.83 -0.31
C PHE A 204 14.16 12.81 -1.34
N SER A 205 14.94 12.53 -2.39
CA SER A 205 14.62 11.48 -3.35
C SER A 205 14.61 10.10 -2.68
N ILE A 206 15.60 9.79 -1.84
CA ILE A 206 15.65 8.53 -1.08
C ILE A 206 14.44 8.40 -0.15
N ILE A 207 14.12 9.46 0.61
CA ILE A 207 12.96 9.44 1.53
C ILE A 207 11.66 9.17 0.75
N THR A 208 11.47 9.84 -0.38
CA THR A 208 10.20 9.78 -1.12
C THR A 208 10.08 8.51 -1.97
N ASN A 209 11.08 8.25 -2.81
CA ASN A 209 11.04 7.22 -3.85
C ASN A 209 11.60 5.87 -3.37
N THR A 210 12.49 5.85 -2.37
CA THR A 210 13.00 4.59 -1.82
C THR A 210 12.22 4.20 -0.57
N VAL A 211 12.23 5.01 0.48
CA VAL A 211 11.57 4.67 1.76
C VAL A 211 10.06 4.69 1.60
N GLY A 212 9.48 5.80 1.11
CA GLY A 212 8.04 5.95 0.95
C GLY A 212 7.43 4.90 0.02
N THR A 213 7.95 4.81 -1.21
CA THR A 213 7.46 3.85 -2.21
C THR A 213 7.79 2.41 -1.84
N GLY A 214 8.97 2.13 -1.25
CA GLY A 214 9.34 0.79 -0.81
C GLY A 214 8.45 0.25 0.31
N LEU A 215 8.12 1.07 1.31
CA LEU A 215 7.20 0.68 2.38
C LEU A 215 5.76 0.48 1.87
N LEU A 216 5.32 1.32 0.93
CA LEU A 216 4.05 1.12 0.21
C LEU A 216 4.04 -0.18 -0.60
N ALA A 217 5.14 -0.52 -1.26
CA ALA A 217 5.29 -1.76 -2.02
C ALA A 217 5.25 -2.99 -1.10
N LEU A 218 5.92 -2.93 0.06
CA LEU A 218 5.84 -3.99 1.08
C LEU A 218 4.41 -4.15 1.62
N SER A 219 3.71 -3.04 1.87
CA SER A 219 2.31 -3.06 2.26
C SER A 219 1.44 -3.79 1.22
N ALA A 220 1.60 -3.43 -0.06
CA ALA A 220 0.89 -4.07 -1.18
C ALA A 220 1.26 -5.56 -1.30
N LEU A 221 2.52 -5.93 -1.08
CA LEU A 221 2.98 -7.32 -1.10
C LEU A 221 2.25 -8.14 -0.04
N PHE A 222 2.29 -7.69 1.21
CA PHE A 222 1.66 -8.43 2.31
C PHE A 222 0.15 -8.53 2.12
N PHE A 223 -0.54 -7.44 1.75
CA PHE A 223 -1.96 -7.50 1.44
C PHE A 223 -2.28 -8.45 0.29
N GLY A 224 -1.47 -8.43 -0.77
CA GLY A 224 -1.62 -9.34 -1.91
C GLY A 224 -1.42 -10.81 -1.54
N VAL A 225 -0.36 -11.13 -0.81
CA VAL A 225 -0.03 -12.50 -0.39
C VAL A 225 -1.08 -13.07 0.55
N MET A 226 -1.58 -12.29 1.51
CA MET A 226 -2.59 -12.76 2.46
C MET A 226 -3.89 -13.17 1.76
N ILE A 227 -4.38 -12.34 0.84
CA ILE A 227 -5.59 -12.66 0.07
C ILE A 227 -5.33 -13.84 -0.88
N ALA A 228 -4.19 -13.85 -1.59
CA ALA A 228 -3.84 -14.92 -2.53
C ALA A 228 -3.71 -16.29 -1.85
N ARG A 229 -3.18 -16.34 -0.62
CA ARG A 229 -2.95 -17.58 0.14
C ARG A 229 -4.24 -18.33 0.43
N ARG A 230 -5.30 -17.63 0.87
CA ARG A 230 -6.61 -18.24 1.12
C ARG A 230 -7.39 -18.43 -0.18
N GLY A 231 -7.08 -17.62 -1.21
CA GLY A 231 -7.56 -17.80 -2.57
C GLY A 231 -9.08 -17.84 -2.65
N MET A 232 -9.61 -18.64 -3.58
CA MET A 232 -11.06 -18.80 -3.77
C MET A 232 -11.76 -19.56 -2.64
N ARG A 233 -11.01 -20.11 -1.67
CA ARG A 233 -11.60 -20.79 -0.51
C ARG A 233 -12.25 -19.80 0.47
N LEU A 234 -11.72 -18.58 0.54
CA LEU A 234 -12.24 -17.51 1.40
C LEU A 234 -12.73 -16.29 0.61
N TRP A 235 -12.10 -15.99 -0.52
CA TRP A 235 -12.31 -14.73 -1.22
C TRP A 235 -13.07 -14.94 -2.53
N PRO A 236 -13.99 -14.02 -2.89
CA PRO A 236 -14.56 -13.98 -4.22
C PRO A 236 -13.45 -13.83 -5.28
N GLY A 237 -13.60 -14.44 -6.45
CA GLY A 237 -12.55 -14.44 -7.50
C GLY A 237 -12.02 -13.05 -7.86
N ILE A 238 -12.86 -12.01 -7.79
CA ILE A 238 -12.44 -10.62 -8.05
C ILE A 238 -11.39 -10.10 -7.05
N TRP A 239 -11.46 -10.54 -5.78
CA TRP A 239 -10.48 -10.20 -4.74
C TRP A 239 -9.17 -10.96 -4.92
N VAL A 240 -9.23 -12.18 -5.46
CA VAL A 240 -8.03 -12.94 -5.81
C VAL A 240 -7.29 -12.27 -6.98
N VAL A 241 -7.99 -11.80 -8.01
CA VAL A 241 -7.34 -11.02 -9.07
C VAL A 241 -6.77 -9.71 -8.53
N PHE A 242 -7.52 -9.01 -7.67
CA PHE A 242 -7.05 -7.81 -6.99
C PHE A 242 -5.75 -8.05 -6.20
N SER A 243 -5.59 -9.23 -5.59
CA SER A 243 -4.40 -9.57 -4.82
C SER A 243 -3.18 -9.85 -5.70
N TYR A 244 -3.36 -10.52 -6.85
CA TYR A 244 -2.30 -10.67 -7.84
C TYR A 244 -1.83 -9.32 -8.41
N VAL A 245 -2.76 -8.41 -8.67
CA VAL A 245 -2.42 -7.03 -9.07
C VAL A 245 -1.68 -6.31 -7.95
N GLY A 246 -2.06 -6.50 -6.69
CA GLY A 246 -1.32 -5.98 -5.53
C GLY A 246 0.12 -6.48 -5.47
N MET A 247 0.37 -7.75 -5.77
CA MET A 247 1.73 -8.31 -5.85
C MET A 247 2.53 -7.76 -7.05
N LEU A 248 1.88 -7.52 -8.19
CA LEU A 248 2.51 -6.84 -9.34
C LEU A 248 2.91 -5.40 -8.98
N VAL A 249 2.03 -4.67 -8.30
CA VAL A 249 2.30 -3.31 -7.77
C VAL A 249 3.50 -3.36 -6.82
N ALA A 250 3.56 -4.34 -5.94
CA ALA A 250 4.69 -4.53 -5.04
C ALA A 250 6.00 -4.79 -5.79
N ALA A 251 6.00 -5.68 -6.79
CA ALA A 251 7.19 -5.98 -7.58
C ALA A 251 7.74 -4.73 -8.29
N LEU A 252 6.85 -3.97 -8.95
CA LEU A 252 7.22 -2.71 -9.61
C LEU A 252 7.69 -1.65 -8.61
N GLY A 253 7.01 -1.51 -7.48
CA GLY A 253 7.34 -0.55 -6.43
C GLY A 253 8.69 -0.85 -5.75
N CYS A 254 8.95 -2.11 -5.41
CA CYS A 254 10.23 -2.56 -4.87
C CYS A 254 11.36 -2.37 -5.90
N GLY A 255 11.13 -2.77 -7.16
CA GLY A 255 12.11 -2.56 -8.23
C GLY A 255 12.43 -1.08 -8.44
N SER A 256 11.42 -0.20 -8.41
CA SER A 256 11.61 1.25 -8.45
C SER A 256 12.41 1.76 -7.25
N ALA A 257 12.07 1.34 -6.03
CA ALA A 257 12.73 1.79 -4.81
C ALA A 257 14.22 1.42 -4.78
N VAL A 258 14.54 0.18 -5.19
CA VAL A 258 15.92 -0.30 -5.30
C VAL A 258 16.67 0.45 -6.39
N ALA A 259 16.08 0.63 -7.57
CA ALA A 259 16.70 1.37 -8.66
C ALA A 259 17.07 2.81 -8.25
N VAL A 260 16.17 3.51 -7.54
CA VAL A 260 16.48 4.85 -7.01
C VAL A 260 17.55 4.80 -5.92
N ALA A 261 17.56 3.77 -5.06
CA ALA A 261 18.59 3.62 -4.05
C ALA A 261 19.99 3.39 -4.66
N SER A 262 20.07 2.64 -5.77
CA SER A 262 21.32 2.37 -6.49
C SER A 262 21.84 3.59 -7.26
N THR A 263 20.95 4.42 -7.82
CA THR A 263 21.30 5.64 -8.54
C THR A 263 20.33 6.76 -8.16
N PRO A 264 20.63 7.54 -7.11
CA PRO A 264 19.68 8.47 -6.52
C PRO A 264 19.67 9.83 -7.25
N THR A 265 19.57 9.79 -8.58
CA THR A 265 19.53 10.97 -9.48
C THR A 265 18.11 11.42 -9.81
N GLY A 266 17.10 10.97 -9.04
CA GLY A 266 15.70 11.34 -9.22
C GLY A 266 14.77 10.13 -9.20
N GLN A 267 13.88 10.05 -10.20
CA GLN A 267 12.95 8.93 -10.37
C GLN A 267 13.54 7.85 -11.28
N SER A 268 13.23 6.59 -10.99
CA SER A 268 13.57 5.45 -11.85
C SER A 268 12.58 5.37 -13.03
N LEU A 269 13.01 4.75 -14.13
CA LEU A 269 12.11 4.38 -15.24
C LEU A 269 10.91 3.53 -14.78
N LEU A 270 11.08 2.78 -13.68
CA LEU A 270 10.02 1.96 -13.09
C LEU A 270 9.06 2.76 -12.20
N THR A 271 9.41 3.98 -11.79
CA THR A 271 8.58 4.77 -10.86
C THR A 271 7.23 5.13 -11.48
N THR A 272 7.22 5.55 -12.74
CA THR A 272 5.98 5.88 -13.48
C THR A 272 5.04 4.68 -13.62
N PRO A 273 5.46 3.52 -14.19
CA PRO A 273 4.58 2.36 -14.29
C PRO A 273 4.15 1.83 -12.91
N ALA A 274 5.04 1.85 -11.90
CA ALA A 274 4.66 1.48 -10.53
C ALA A 274 3.54 2.38 -9.98
N THR A 275 3.64 3.70 -10.19
CA THR A 275 2.63 4.67 -9.74
C THR A 275 1.30 4.48 -10.46
N ILE A 276 1.32 4.21 -11.77
CA ILE A 276 0.11 3.94 -12.56
C ILE A 276 -0.57 2.66 -12.07
N CYS A 277 0.18 1.57 -11.92
CA CYS A 277 -0.36 0.31 -11.41
C CYS A 277 -0.93 0.47 -10.00
N PHE A 278 -0.23 1.18 -9.11
CA PHE A 278 -0.72 1.47 -7.76
C PHE A 278 -2.02 2.30 -7.79
N ALA A 279 -2.10 3.31 -8.65
CA ALA A 279 -3.30 4.13 -8.78
C ALA A 279 -4.49 3.34 -9.34
N LEU A 280 -4.27 2.45 -10.32
CA LEU A 280 -5.32 1.54 -10.80
C LEU A 280 -5.77 0.56 -9.71
N TRP A 281 -4.84 0.04 -8.91
CA TRP A 281 -5.14 -0.82 -7.78
C TRP A 281 -5.96 -0.10 -6.71
N ALA A 282 -5.58 1.14 -6.36
CA ALA A 282 -6.32 1.99 -5.44
C ALA A 282 -7.72 2.36 -5.97
N LEU A 283 -7.83 2.64 -7.28
CA LEU A 283 -9.11 2.89 -7.96
C LEU A 283 -10.04 1.69 -7.82
N TRP A 284 -9.52 0.49 -8.09
CA TRP A 284 -10.29 -0.75 -7.99
C TRP A 284 -10.86 -0.93 -6.59
N LEU A 285 -10.02 -0.78 -5.55
CA LEU A 285 -10.49 -0.85 -4.17
C LEU A 285 -11.55 0.21 -3.87
N GLY A 286 -11.34 1.45 -4.32
CA GLY A 286 -12.30 2.53 -4.14
C GLY A 286 -13.66 2.23 -4.76
N ILE A 287 -13.69 1.65 -5.96
CA ILE A 287 -14.93 1.21 -6.63
C ILE A 287 -15.61 0.09 -5.83
N MET A 288 -14.86 -0.90 -5.34
CA MET A 288 -15.42 -1.97 -4.52
C MET A 288 -16.07 -1.41 -3.25
N GLN A 289 -15.41 -0.47 -2.56
CA GLN A 289 -15.91 0.12 -1.32
C GLN A 289 -17.13 1.03 -1.53
N VAL A 290 -17.20 1.77 -2.64
CA VAL A 290 -18.35 2.63 -2.92
C VAL A 290 -19.61 1.83 -3.27
N ARG A 291 -19.45 0.62 -3.82
CA ARG A 291 -20.55 -0.29 -4.17
C ARG A 291 -21.16 -1.03 -2.97
N LEU A 292 -20.56 -0.93 -1.78
CA LEU A 292 -21.14 -1.48 -0.56
C LEU A 292 -22.50 -0.81 -0.31
N LYS A 293 -23.58 -1.62 -0.26
CA LYS A 293 -24.93 -1.12 0.01
C LYS A 293 -25.01 -0.62 1.45
N PRO A 294 -25.61 0.56 1.70
CA PRO A 294 -25.97 0.96 3.05
C PRO A 294 -27.13 0.09 3.55
N GLU A 295 -27.06 -0.31 4.82
CA GLU A 295 -28.21 -0.81 5.59
C GLU A 295 -29.30 0.27 5.69
#